data_AF-A0A399YKY0-F1
#
_entry.id   AF-A0A399YKY0-F1
#
_cell.length_a   1.000
_cell.length_b   1.000
_cell.length_c   1.000
_cell.angle_alpha   90.00
_cell.angle_beta   90.00
_cell.angle_gamma   90.00
#
_symmetry.space_group_name_H-M   'P 1'
#
loop_
_entity.id
_entity.type
_entity.pdbx_description
1 polymer ?
#
loop_
_entity_poly.entity_id
_entity_poly.type
_entity_poly.pdbx_seq_one_letter_code
_entity_poly.pdbx_strand_id
1 'polypeptide(L)'
;MEIVIGEVAKVLTMAFFLALVVERTIEFVFRPLLENAVKAFGWDVAKVGLVVPYIAAICGGLLSYGFGLDLFAGMAADAGLEPAAWLTRLLTAVVVSGGSNLLHDIWPSGGGTLEPFEP
;
A
#
# COMPACT_ATOMS: atom_id res chain seq x y z
N MET A 1 20.68 -23.43 8.38
CA MET A 1 20.05 -22.52 7.40
C MET A 1 18.52 -22.71 7.38
N GLU A 2 17.87 -22.98 8.52
CA GLU A 2 16.40 -23.14 8.61
C GLU A 2 15.69 -21.87 9.09
N ILE A 3 16.40 -20.97 9.77
CA ILE A 3 15.83 -19.77 10.41
C ILE A 3 15.40 -18.70 9.36
N VAL A 4 16.03 -18.68 8.19
CA VAL A 4 15.81 -17.62 7.18
C VAL A 4 14.45 -17.72 6.48
N ILE A 5 13.95 -18.92 6.22
CA ILE A 5 12.70 -19.10 5.45
C ILE A 5 11.48 -18.62 6.26
N GLY A 6 11.47 -18.92 7.56
CA GLY A 6 10.38 -18.52 8.46
C GLY A 6 10.26 -17.01 8.61
N GLU A 7 11.39 -16.31 8.72
CA GLU A 7 11.40 -14.86 8.88
C GLU A 7 11.04 -14.14 7.56
N VAL A 8 11.55 -14.62 6.44
CA VAL A 8 11.16 -14.12 5.11
C VAL A 8 9.66 -14.30 4.87
N ALA A 9 9.10 -15.46 5.24
CA ALA A 9 7.66 -15.71 5.10
C ALA A 9 6.82 -14.72 5.91
N LYS A 10 7.19 -14.45 7.18
CA LYS A 10 6.49 -13.46 8.02
C LYS A 10 6.57 -12.06 7.42
N VAL A 11 7.75 -11.64 6.97
CA VAL A 11 7.96 -10.33 6.34
C VAL A 11 7.09 -10.18 5.09
N LEU A 12 7.06 -11.20 4.24
CA LEU A 12 6.22 -11.20 3.04
C LEU A 12 4.73 -11.20 3.37
N THR A 13 4.27 -12.03 4.32
CA THR A 13 2.87 -12.06 4.73
C THR A 13 2.43 -10.71 5.30
N MET A 14 3.26 -10.08 6.13
CA MET A 14 2.97 -8.77 6.71
C MET A 14 2.98 -7.68 5.64
N ALA A 15 3.97 -7.68 4.75
CA ALA A 15 4.04 -6.73 3.63
C ALA A 15 2.79 -6.83 2.73
N PHE A 16 2.35 -8.06 2.43
CA PHE A 16 1.17 -8.29 1.61
C PHE A 16 -0.12 -7.86 2.31
N PHE A 17 -0.26 -8.17 3.60
CA PHE A 17 -1.39 -7.72 4.42
C PHE A 17 -1.48 -6.19 4.45
N LEU A 18 -0.36 -5.50 4.70
CA LEU A 18 -0.31 -4.04 4.72
C LEU A 18 -0.61 -3.44 3.35
N ALA A 19 -0.05 -4.01 2.29
CA ALA A 19 -0.35 -3.59 0.92
C ALA A 19 -1.85 -3.71 0.60
N LEU A 20 -2.50 -4.79 1.08
CA LEU A 20 -3.94 -5.01 0.89
C LEU A 20 -4.78 -4.04 1.72
N VAL A 21 -4.38 -3.72 2.96
CA VAL A 21 -5.03 -2.67 3.77
C VAL A 21 -4.95 -1.32 3.07
N VAL A 22 -3.78 -0.97 2.52
CA VAL A 22 -3.59 0.28 1.78
C VAL A 22 -4.47 0.30 0.52
N GLU A 23 -4.47 -0.79 -0.25
CA GLU A 23 -5.32 -0.95 -1.44
C GLU A 23 -6.81 -0.78 -1.12
N ARG A 24 -7.35 -1.47 -0.11
CA ARG A 24 -8.76 -1.33 0.30
C ARG A 24 -9.09 0.07 0.83
N THR A 25 -8.15 0.70 1.54
CA THR A 25 -8.33 2.08 1.99
C THR A 25 -8.42 3.04 0.79
N ILE A 26 -7.61 2.83 -0.24
CA ILE A 26 -7.66 3.63 -1.47
C ILE A 26 -8.99 3.42 -2.19
N GLU A 27 -9.39 2.17 -2.38
CA GLU A 27 -10.61 1.81 -3.12
C GLU A 27 -11.87 2.36 -2.44
N PHE A 28 -12.01 2.17 -1.13
CA PHE A 28 -13.25 2.49 -0.41
C PHE A 28 -13.28 3.91 0.19
N VAL A 29 -12.12 4.49 0.51
CA VAL A 29 -12.07 5.82 1.16
C VAL A 29 -11.61 6.87 0.16
N PHE A 30 -10.44 6.70 -0.46
CA PHE A 30 -9.86 7.78 -1.26
C PHE A 30 -10.49 7.94 -2.63
N ARG A 31 -10.75 6.85 -3.36
CA ARG A 31 -11.37 6.89 -4.70
C ARG A 31 -12.71 7.66 -4.72
N PRO A 32 -13.71 7.36 -3.87
CA PRO A 32 -14.96 8.13 -3.88
C PRO A 32 -14.76 9.60 -3.47
N LEU A 33 -13.86 9.89 -2.53
CA LEU A 33 -13.53 11.26 -2.14
C LEU A 33 -12.88 12.05 -3.30
N LEU A 34 -11.97 11.42 -4.04
CA LEU A 34 -11.31 12.02 -5.20
C LEU A 34 -12.28 12.24 -6.35
N GLU A 35 -13.13 11.27 -6.66
CA GLU A 35 -14.13 11.40 -7.71
C GLU A 35 -15.12 12.53 -7.41
N ASN A 36 -15.58 12.64 -6.15
CA ASN A 36 -16.44 13.74 -5.72
C ASN A 36 -15.74 15.10 -5.76
N ALA A 37 -14.47 15.17 -5.34
CA ALA A 37 -13.68 16.40 -5.40
C ALA A 37 -13.46 16.83 -6.86
N VAL A 38 -13.01 15.93 -7.73
CA VAL A 38 -12.75 16.19 -9.15
C VAL A 38 -14.01 16.65 -9.87
N LYS A 39 -15.17 16.05 -9.57
CA LYS A 39 -16.49 16.52 -10.06
C LYS A 39 -16.82 17.92 -9.56
N ALA A 40 -16.59 18.21 -8.28
CA ALA A 40 -16.84 19.55 -7.71
C ALA A 40 -15.93 20.64 -8.31
N PHE A 41 -14.71 20.28 -8.72
CA PHE A 41 -13.77 21.18 -9.40
C PHE A 41 -13.97 21.24 -10.93
N GLY A 42 -14.96 20.53 -11.48
CA GLY A 42 -15.24 20.51 -12.93
C GLY A 42 -14.13 19.85 -13.76
N TRP A 43 -13.33 18.99 -13.15
CA TRP A 43 -12.25 18.28 -13.81
C TRP A 43 -12.71 16.92 -14.33
N ASP A 44 -12.01 16.41 -15.34
CA ASP A 44 -12.29 15.09 -15.90
C ASP A 44 -11.93 13.98 -14.90
N VAL A 45 -12.90 13.11 -14.63
CA VAL A 45 -12.77 11.94 -13.75
C VAL A 45 -11.67 10.99 -14.25
N ALA A 46 -11.36 11.00 -15.55
CA ALA A 46 -10.24 10.25 -16.11
C ALA A 46 -8.89 10.61 -15.45
N LYS A 47 -8.74 11.82 -14.89
CA LYS A 47 -7.53 12.23 -14.17
C LYS A 47 -7.38 11.59 -12.78
N VAL A 48 -8.45 11.01 -12.22
CA VAL A 48 -8.39 10.32 -10.92
C VAL A 48 -7.40 9.14 -10.98
N GLY A 49 -7.40 8.39 -12.09
CA GLY A 49 -6.48 7.26 -12.29
C GLY A 49 -5.00 7.65 -12.26
N LEU A 50 -4.66 8.89 -12.61
CA LEU A 50 -3.29 9.41 -12.54
C LEU A 50 -2.86 9.74 -11.11
N VAL A 51 -3.79 10.08 -10.22
CA VAL A 51 -3.50 10.57 -8.86
C VAL A 51 -3.48 9.43 -7.84
N VAL A 52 -4.26 8.37 -8.10
CA VAL A 52 -4.39 7.20 -7.21
C VAL A 52 -3.04 6.57 -6.82
N PRO A 53 -2.06 6.34 -7.73
CA PRO A 53 -0.77 5.75 -7.37
C PRO A 53 0.06 6.62 -6.42
N TYR A 54 -0.05 7.95 -6.52
CA TYR A 54 0.65 8.87 -5.61
C TYR A 54 0.03 8.84 -4.22
N ILE A 55 -1.30 8.75 -4.14
CA ILE A 55 -2.01 8.59 -2.87
C ILE A 55 -1.70 7.22 -2.26
N ALA A 56 -1.57 6.18 -3.09
CA ALA A 56 -1.15 4.87 -2.63
C ALA A 56 0.25 4.88 -2.01
N ALA A 57 1.20 5.56 -2.66
CA ALA A 57 2.54 5.74 -2.14
C ALA A 57 2.57 6.53 -0.83
N ILE A 58 1.78 7.61 -0.73
CA ILE A 58 1.68 8.41 0.50
C ILE A 58 1.04 7.59 1.62
N CYS A 59 -0.07 6.90 1.35
CA CYS A 59 -0.75 6.06 2.34
C CYS A 59 0.13 4.91 2.80
N GLY A 60 0.76 4.17 1.88
CA GLY A 60 1.70 3.09 2.22
C GLY A 60 2.88 3.60 3.06
N GLY A 61 3.44 4.76 2.71
CA GLY A 61 4.49 5.41 3.48
C GLY A 61 4.05 5.85 4.87
N LEU A 62 2.91 6.54 4.98
CA LEU A 62 2.37 7.03 6.26
C LEU A 62 1.95 5.88 7.19
N LEU A 63 1.37 4.82 6.64
CA LEU A 63 0.93 3.66 7.41
C LEU A 63 2.16 2.88 7.91
N SER A 64 3.15 2.66 7.04
CA SER A 64 4.41 2.01 7.47
C SER A 64 5.16 2.83 8.52
N TYR A 65 5.24 4.15 8.34
CA TYR A 65 5.93 5.05 9.25
C TYR A 65 5.17 5.26 10.57
N GLY A 66 3.85 5.51 10.50
CA GLY A 66 3.00 5.83 11.63
C GLY A 66 2.82 4.67 12.61
N PHE A 67 2.86 3.44 12.12
CA PHE A 67 2.88 2.24 12.96
C PHE A 67 4.29 1.80 13.36
N GLY A 68 5.33 2.54 12.96
CA GLY A 68 6.73 2.21 13.28
C GLY A 68 7.18 0.87 12.72
N LEU A 69 6.57 0.44 11.61
CA LEU A 69 6.79 -0.88 11.04
C LEU A 69 8.17 -0.92 10.39
N ASP A 70 8.97 -1.87 10.86
CA ASP A 70 10.27 -2.16 10.30
C ASP A 70 10.36 -3.67 10.03
N LEU A 71 9.95 -4.04 8.82
CA LEU A 71 9.93 -5.43 8.39
C LEU A 71 11.33 -5.98 8.13
N PHE A 72 12.32 -5.10 7.93
CA PHE A 72 13.65 -5.50 7.48
C PHE A 72 14.69 -5.48 8.60
N ALA A 73 14.44 -4.81 9.73
CA ALA A 73 15.38 -4.78 10.85
C ALA A 73 15.73 -6.17 11.39
N GLY A 74 14.74 -7.04 11.62
CA GLY A 74 14.97 -8.41 12.09
C GLY A 74 15.77 -9.25 11.08
N MET A 75 15.39 -9.16 9.81
CA MET A 75 16.08 -9.84 8.71
C MET A 75 17.53 -9.36 8.53
N ALA A 76 17.79 -8.07 8.72
CA ALA A 76 19.13 -7.50 8.63
C ALA A 76 20.02 -7.97 9.79
N ALA A 77 19.49 -7.98 11.01
CA ALA A 77 20.20 -8.48 12.19
C ALA A 77 20.57 -9.96 12.04
N ASP A 78 19.65 -10.79 11.53
CA ASP A 78 19.88 -12.21 11.26
C ASP A 78 20.93 -12.45 10.14
N ALA A 79 21.08 -11.50 9.23
CA ALA A 79 22.11 -11.50 8.20
C ALA A 79 23.47 -10.95 8.67
N GLY A 80 23.58 -10.52 9.93
CA GLY A 80 24.78 -9.89 10.49
C GLY A 80 25.03 -8.47 9.94
N LEU A 81 23.98 -7.80 9.47
CA LEU A 81 24.03 -6.44 8.96
C LEU A 81 23.49 -5.46 10.01
N GLU A 82 24.12 -4.29 10.13
CA GLU A 82 23.66 -3.19 10.99
C GLU A 82 23.29 -1.95 10.15
N PRO A 83 22.22 -2.02 9.34
CA PRO A 83 21.76 -0.86 8.58
C PRO A 83 21.18 0.21 9.52
N ALA A 84 21.29 1.47 9.10
CA ALA A 84 20.66 2.56 9.83
C ALA A 84 19.12 2.37 9.87
N ALA A 85 18.50 2.58 11.03
CA ALA A 85 17.06 2.33 11.23
C ALA A 85 16.14 3.11 10.28
N TRP A 86 16.58 4.27 9.77
CA TRP A 86 15.80 5.02 8.78
C TRP A 86 15.74 4.29 7.42
N LEU A 87 16.78 3.51 7.08
CA LEU A 87 16.90 2.80 5.80
C LEU A 87 15.97 1.59 5.76
N THR A 88 15.92 0.79 6.83
CA THR A 88 15.06 -0.40 6.91
C THR A 88 13.58 -0.03 6.97
N ARG A 89 13.25 1.08 7.63
CA ARG A 89 11.91 1.71 7.58
C ARG A 89 11.56 2.24 6.20
N LEU A 90 12.51 2.87 5.50
CA LEU A 90 12.30 3.33 4.13
C LEU A 90 12.01 2.15 3.19
N LEU A 91 12.77 1.06 3.31
CA LEU A 91 12.53 -0.16 2.55
C LEU A 91 11.16 -0.76 2.84
N THR A 92 10.73 -0.76 4.11
CA THR A 92 9.38 -1.16 4.50
C THR A 92 8.32 -0.31 3.80
N ALA A 93 8.46 1.02 3.86
CA ALA A 93 7.54 1.95 3.22
C ALA A 93 7.46 1.75 1.69
N VAL A 94 8.61 1.54 1.03
CA VAL A 94 8.68 1.30 -0.41
C VAL A 94 8.01 -0.02 -0.78
N VAL A 95 8.25 -1.10 -0.02
CA VAL A 95 7.66 -2.41 -0.30
C VAL A 95 6.15 -2.43 -0.08
N VAL A 96 5.66 -1.79 0.99
CA VAL A 96 4.21 -1.68 1.24
C VAL A 96 3.53 -0.82 0.17
N SER A 97 4.14 0.31 -0.20
CA SER A 97 3.63 1.20 -1.25
C SER A 97 3.65 0.55 -2.63
N GLY A 98 4.77 -0.07 -2.99
CA GLY A 98 4.94 -0.79 -4.26
C GLY A 98 4.05 -2.02 -4.36
N GLY A 99 3.89 -2.76 -3.25
CA GLY A 99 2.94 -3.86 -3.15
C GLY A 99 1.50 -3.41 -3.34
N SER A 100 1.12 -2.25 -2.80
CA SER A 100 -0.22 -1.70 -3.00
C SER A 100 -0.47 -1.31 -4.47
N ASN A 101 0.51 -0.70 -5.15
CA ASN A 101 0.39 -0.40 -6.58
C ASN A 101 0.30 -1.68 -7.42
N LEU A 102 1.12 -2.69 -7.11
CA LEU A 102 1.07 -3.99 -7.78
C LEU A 102 -0.29 -4.67 -7.57
N LEU A 103 -0.85 -4.61 -6.36
CA LEU A 103 -2.19 -5.10 -6.06
C LEU A 103 -3.26 -4.31 -6.82
N HIS A 104 -3.12 -2.99 -6.93
CA HIS A 104 -4.04 -2.17 -7.69
C HIS A 104 -4.02 -2.50 -9.21
N ASP A 105 -2.88 -2.95 -9.74
CA ASP A 105 -2.76 -3.35 -11.15
C ASP A 105 -3.21 -4.80 -11.42
N ILE A 106 -2.97 -5.72 -10.49
CA ILE A 106 -3.27 -7.16 -10.65
C ILE A 106 -4.66 -7.52 -10.16
N TRP A 107 -5.11 -6.91 -9.05
CA TRP A 107 -6.41 -7.21 -8.50
C TRP A 107 -7.45 -6.69 -9.48
N PRO A 108 -8.44 -7.51 -9.91
CA PRO A 108 -9.52 -7.00 -10.70
C PRO A 108 -10.25 -5.98 -9.82
N SER A 109 -10.06 -4.68 -10.10
CA SER A 109 -10.97 -3.64 -9.64
C SER A 109 -12.32 -4.06 -10.15
N GLY A 110 -13.13 -4.62 -9.26
CA GLY A 110 -14.24 -5.48 -9.64
C GLY A 110 -15.06 -4.78 -10.71
N GLY A 111 -15.25 -5.45 -11.84
CA GLY A 111 -16.40 -5.21 -12.70
C GLY A 111 -17.72 -5.56 -12.00
N GLY A 112 -17.81 -5.30 -10.69
CA GLY A 112 -19.08 -5.00 -10.06
C GLY A 112 -19.37 -3.57 -10.44
N THR A 113 -20.17 -3.40 -11.48
CA THR A 113 -21.21 -2.39 -11.43
C THR A 113 -21.79 -2.41 -10.02
N LEU A 114 -21.34 -1.51 -9.15
CA LEU A 114 -22.13 -1.12 -8.00
C LEU A 114 -23.39 -0.57 -8.65
N GLU A 115 -24.42 -1.40 -8.77
CA GLU A 115 -25.72 -0.94 -9.22
C GLU A 115 -26.06 0.28 -8.36
N PRO A 116 -26.57 1.37 -8.98
CA PRO A 116 -26.91 2.56 -8.23
C PRO A 116 -27.84 2.14 -7.09
N PHE A 117 -27.48 2.49 -5.86
CA PHE A 117 -28.44 2.41 -4.76
C PHE A 117 -29.58 3.38 -5.09
N GLU A 118 -30.69 2.86 -5.61
CA GLU A 118 -31.94 3.60 -5.75
C GLU A 118 -32.60 3.68 -4.37
N PRO A 119 -32.84 4.89 -3.83
CA PRO A 119 -33.49 5.08 -2.53
C PRO A 119 -34.98 4.72 -2.53
#